data_AF-A0A1J7IVW0-F1
#
_entry.id   AF-A0A1J7IVW0-F1
#
_cell.length_a   1.000
_cell.length_b   1.000
_cell.length_c   1.000
_cell.angle_alpha   90.00
_cell.angle_beta   90.00
_cell.angle_gamma   90.00
#
_symmetry.space_group_name_H-M   'P 1'
#
loop_
_entity.id
_entity.type
_entity.pdbx_description
1 polymer ?
#
loop_
_entity_poly.entity_id
_entity_poly.type
_entity_poly.pdbx_seq_one_letter_code
_entity_poly.pdbx_strand_id
1 'polypeptide(L)'
;MEDSPNIARLGDLLRSPRPLTATASPHFPSTASPPPPPPPPTLRATDHHRIITSLNRATIIVGTLNLAASSSPPPPCSCFRFSDSSATVCCDVLRFQPSCIGKEIRVTAWNFIPFKHHRRGGSGGFLEIIQWSFSDSSEGLKGLHHVDSLPLVPNHRNDDSSKAQYHVFGVVESVGPVSVVPCSMAVSISALNSSSKVNLPGFLVQLMCCECRLCCSKECNTDFISGTLAENQNGNGHSFTKMQIVYFCGNAYTWHATMTKLICTQIMVSSLKKKLIYITKDESRVMYVTADMSVFHVCRFSEKWMPCLKSDNIMGKGECGAYTGVIKDVYMQGMALELDHDVWLLLTDELHSSVHGLRVGTIISVRNVHFMDPKFSWTKIIILGACIKTSIIVESFSPLETGCNVVLQPRSMLGKFIQSLPFSARLWVLLLVSSLRKKFAGFLSDKEILGTQHKEGIVQMYASSLLPPSMIQTEVCMVLSWGFVGMT
;
A
#
# COMPACT_ATOMS: atom_id res chain seq x y z
N MET A 1 26.42 12.53 -32.82
CA MET A 1 25.41 11.53 -33.17
C MET A 1 24.66 11.26 -31.86
N GLU A 2 23.50 11.89 -31.68
CA GLU A 2 22.71 11.74 -30.45
C GLU A 2 22.21 10.30 -30.36
N ASP A 3 22.68 9.55 -29.36
CA ASP A 3 22.29 8.17 -29.13
C ASP A 3 20.82 8.17 -28.67
N SER A 4 19.90 7.90 -29.59
CA SER A 4 18.47 7.79 -29.27
C SER A 4 18.26 6.67 -28.23
N PRO A 5 17.47 6.90 -27.17
CA PRO A 5 17.27 5.90 -26.13
C PRO A 5 16.60 4.64 -26.70
N ASN A 6 17.05 3.48 -26.25
CA ASN A 6 16.44 2.20 -26.61
C ASN A 6 15.04 2.08 -25.98
N ILE A 7 14.08 1.49 -26.70
CA ILE A 7 12.72 1.28 -26.19
C ILE A 7 12.56 -0.21 -25.84
N ALA A 8 12.43 -0.51 -24.56
CA ALA A 8 12.15 -1.85 -24.08
C ALA A 8 10.66 -2.15 -24.11
N ARG A 9 10.31 -3.39 -24.47
CA ARG A 9 8.94 -3.93 -24.38
C ARG A 9 8.78 -4.77 -23.11
N LEU A 10 7.60 -4.69 -22.49
CA LEU A 10 7.30 -5.44 -21.28
C LEU A 10 7.38 -6.95 -21.50
N GLY A 11 6.96 -7.43 -22.66
CA GLY A 11 7.03 -8.85 -23.02
C GLY A 11 8.45 -9.41 -22.98
N ASP A 12 9.46 -8.60 -23.31
CA ASP A 12 10.86 -9.01 -23.25
C ASP A 12 11.38 -9.02 -21.80
N LEU A 13 10.98 -8.04 -21.00
CA LEU A 13 11.31 -7.99 -19.56
C LEU A 13 10.74 -9.19 -18.81
N LEU A 14 9.48 -9.57 -19.09
CA LEU A 14 8.82 -10.72 -18.46
C LEU A 14 9.52 -12.04 -18.78
N ARG A 15 10.26 -12.15 -19.89
CA ARG A 15 11.07 -13.32 -20.22
C ARG A 15 12.44 -13.31 -19.54
N SER A 16 12.86 -12.18 -18.96
CA SER A 16 14.13 -12.09 -18.26
C SER A 16 14.10 -12.89 -16.96
N PRO A 17 15.05 -13.84 -16.76
CA PRO A 17 15.14 -14.58 -15.51
C PRO A 17 15.83 -13.77 -14.39
N ARG A 18 16.41 -12.61 -14.70
CA ARG A 18 17.18 -11.79 -13.76
C ARG A 18 16.58 -10.40 -13.59
N PRO A 19 16.73 -9.78 -12.40
CA PRO A 19 16.41 -8.38 -12.21
C PRO A 19 17.20 -7.49 -13.17
N LEU A 20 16.54 -6.46 -13.70
CA LEU A 20 17.12 -5.48 -14.62
C LEU A 20 16.84 -4.07 -14.13
N THR A 21 17.76 -3.13 -14.38
CA THR A 21 17.51 -1.71 -14.12
C THR A 21 17.93 -0.86 -15.31
N ALA A 22 17.15 0.18 -15.59
CA ALA A 22 17.54 1.25 -16.50
C ALA A 22 17.73 2.58 -15.75
N THR A 23 17.98 2.52 -14.44
CA THR A 23 18.57 3.66 -13.74
C THR A 23 19.98 3.84 -14.31
N ALA A 24 20.19 4.92 -15.07
CA ALA A 24 21.53 5.28 -15.48
C ALA A 24 22.34 5.46 -14.19
N SER A 25 23.36 4.64 -13.98
CA SER A 25 24.37 4.95 -12.99
C SER A 25 25.11 6.16 -13.57
N PRO A 26 25.01 7.39 -13.00
CA PRO A 26 26.04 8.35 -13.31
C PRO A 26 27.33 7.68 -12.85
N HIS A 27 28.20 7.36 -13.80
CA HIS A 27 29.58 7.04 -13.49
C HIS A 27 30.09 8.17 -12.61
N PHE A 28 30.21 7.93 -11.30
CA PHE A 28 31.03 8.78 -10.46
C PHE A 28 32.44 8.59 -11.00
N PRO A 29 33.11 9.63 -11.55
CA PRO A 29 34.52 9.52 -11.82
C PRO A 29 35.19 9.23 -10.47
N SER A 30 35.86 8.10 -10.37
CA SER A 30 36.74 7.78 -9.25
C SER A 30 37.82 8.85 -9.17
N THR A 31 37.56 9.94 -8.44
CA THR A 31 38.61 10.83 -7.96
C THR A 31 39.29 10.10 -6.81
N ALA A 32 40.56 9.78 -7.04
CA ALA A 32 41.44 9.08 -6.13
C ALA A 32 41.31 9.58 -4.69
N SER A 33 40.85 8.70 -3.80
CA SER A 33 41.06 8.79 -2.36
C SER A 33 41.88 7.56 -1.92
N PRO A 34 42.84 7.73 -0.99
CA PRO A 34 43.72 6.65 -0.57
C PRO A 34 42.93 5.54 0.14
N PRO A 35 43.39 4.28 0.09
CA PRO A 35 42.65 3.16 0.65
C PRO A 35 42.48 3.33 2.17
N PRO A 36 41.29 3.01 2.72
CA PRO A 36 41.09 3.01 4.17
C PRO A 36 41.92 1.89 4.84
N PRO A 37 42.33 2.08 6.10
CA PRO A 37 43.09 1.07 6.84
C PRO A 37 42.26 -0.20 7.07
N PRO A 38 42.91 -1.37 7.21
CA PRO A 38 42.20 -2.64 7.37
C PRO A 38 41.39 -2.67 8.68
N PRO A 39 40.16 -3.20 8.67
CA PRO A 39 39.33 -3.27 9.87
C PRO A 39 39.81 -4.36 10.86
N PRO A 40 39.53 -4.21 12.17
CA PRO A 40 39.92 -5.18 13.19
C PRO A 40 39.19 -6.52 13.02
N PRO A 41 39.81 -7.65 13.43
CA PRO A 41 39.36 -8.99 13.05
C PRO A 41 38.29 -9.55 13.99
N THR A 42 37.10 -8.93 14.08
CA THR A 42 35.91 -9.57 14.69
C THR A 42 34.62 -8.85 14.29
N LEU A 43 34.14 -9.04 13.07
CA LEU A 43 32.75 -8.86 12.67
C LEU A 43 32.51 -9.77 11.48
N ARG A 44 31.70 -10.82 11.66
CA ARG A 44 31.30 -11.71 10.56
C ARG A 44 30.45 -10.90 9.58
N ALA A 45 31.10 -10.35 8.56
CA ALA A 45 30.44 -9.76 7.41
C ALA A 45 29.86 -10.89 6.55
N THR A 46 28.56 -11.17 6.72
CA THR A 46 27.80 -11.99 5.79
C THR A 46 26.56 -11.24 5.36
N ASP A 47 26.70 -10.30 4.43
CA ASP A 47 25.75 -10.24 3.30
C ASP A 47 26.25 -9.32 2.17
N HIS A 48 26.86 -9.92 1.14
CA HIS A 48 27.16 -9.21 -0.10
C HIS A 48 25.88 -9.12 -0.94
N HIS A 49 25.01 -8.17 -0.62
CA HIS A 49 23.87 -7.87 -1.48
C HIS A 49 24.37 -7.36 -2.84
N ARG A 50 24.09 -8.12 -3.90
CA ARG A 50 24.41 -7.70 -5.28
C ARG A 50 23.53 -6.52 -5.68
N ILE A 51 24.04 -5.64 -6.53
CA ILE A 51 23.29 -4.53 -7.12
C ILE A 51 22.62 -5.04 -8.40
N ILE A 52 21.41 -4.57 -8.70
CA ILE A 52 20.72 -4.91 -9.95
C ILE A 52 21.59 -4.52 -11.14
N THR A 53 21.73 -5.42 -12.10
CA THR A 53 22.53 -5.16 -13.29
C THR A 53 21.87 -4.07 -14.13
N SER A 54 22.59 -2.96 -14.32
CA SER A 54 22.14 -1.84 -15.16
C SER A 54 22.31 -2.17 -16.64
N LEU A 55 21.35 -1.72 -17.45
CA LEU A 55 21.44 -1.83 -18.90
C LEU A 55 22.51 -0.88 -19.44
N ASN A 56 23.32 -1.37 -20.39
CA ASN A 56 24.46 -0.62 -20.96
C ASN A 56 24.06 0.62 -21.79
N ARG A 57 22.76 0.82 -22.05
CA ARG A 57 22.24 1.94 -22.85
C ARG A 57 21.03 2.53 -22.14
N ALA A 58 20.84 3.84 -22.30
CA ALA A 58 19.62 4.53 -21.88
C ALA A 58 18.41 3.80 -22.47
N THR A 59 17.57 3.24 -21.59
CA THR A 59 16.45 2.37 -21.99
C THR A 59 15.17 2.87 -21.35
N ILE A 60 14.20 3.23 -22.18
CA ILE A 60 12.89 3.71 -21.76
C ILE A 60 11.83 2.63 -21.98
N ILE A 61 10.75 2.71 -21.23
CA ILE A 61 9.54 1.92 -21.47
C ILE A 61 8.40 2.91 -21.74
N VAL A 62 7.60 2.65 -22.77
CA VAL A 62 6.41 3.45 -23.09
C VAL A 62 5.18 2.57 -22.90
N GLY A 63 4.17 3.09 -22.21
CA GLY A 63 2.96 2.34 -21.92
C GLY A 63 2.01 3.12 -21.03
N THR A 64 0.91 2.48 -20.65
CA THR A 64 -0.20 3.09 -19.90
C THR A 64 -0.22 2.59 -18.47
N LEU A 65 -0.31 3.52 -17.51
CA LEU A 65 -0.56 3.19 -16.11
C LEU A 65 -2.08 3.05 -15.88
N ASN A 66 -2.50 1.88 -15.42
CA ASN A 66 -3.90 1.51 -15.23
C ASN A 66 -4.19 1.10 -13.77
N LEU A 67 -5.43 1.29 -13.37
CA LEU A 67 -5.96 0.74 -12.11
C LEU A 67 -6.05 -0.79 -12.19
N ALA A 68 -6.18 -1.44 -11.03
CA ALA A 68 -6.44 -2.87 -10.99
C ALA A 68 -7.74 -3.19 -11.74
N ALA A 69 -7.75 -4.29 -12.50
CA ALA A 69 -8.96 -4.73 -13.18
C ALA A 69 -10.02 -5.15 -12.16
N SER A 70 -11.28 -4.78 -12.41
CA SER A 70 -12.42 -5.22 -11.60
C SER A 70 -12.69 -6.71 -11.84
N SER A 71 -12.00 -7.60 -11.12
CA SER A 71 -12.26 -9.04 -11.15
C SER A 71 -13.05 -9.49 -9.91
N SER A 72 -13.83 -10.56 -10.07
CA SER A 72 -14.43 -11.32 -8.97
C SER A 72 -13.86 -12.74 -9.01
N PRO A 73 -13.08 -13.19 -8.00
CA PRO A 73 -12.67 -12.46 -6.79
C PRO A 73 -11.69 -11.32 -7.07
N PRO A 74 -11.53 -10.35 -6.14
CA PRO A 74 -10.53 -9.29 -6.25
C PRO A 74 -9.12 -9.87 -6.42
N PRO A 75 -8.22 -9.18 -7.15
CA PRO A 75 -6.86 -9.64 -7.36
C PRO A 75 -6.09 -9.74 -6.02
N PRO A 76 -5.08 -10.62 -5.94
CA PRO A 76 -4.33 -10.88 -4.71
C PRO A 76 -3.41 -9.72 -4.26
N CYS A 77 -3.26 -8.69 -5.09
CA CYS A 77 -2.46 -7.50 -4.81
C CYS A 77 -3.22 -6.24 -5.24
N SER A 78 -3.05 -5.15 -4.50
CA SER A 78 -3.63 -3.84 -4.78
C SER A 78 -2.73 -2.93 -5.62
N CYS A 79 -1.74 -3.47 -6.32
CA CYS A 79 -0.80 -2.70 -7.14
C CYS A 79 -1.45 -2.06 -8.38
N PHE A 80 -0.82 -1.03 -8.92
CA PHE A 80 -1.13 -0.55 -10.26
C PHE A 80 -0.76 -1.60 -11.32
N ARG A 81 -1.34 -1.46 -12.52
CA ARG A 81 -0.97 -2.25 -13.69
C ARG A 81 -0.33 -1.34 -14.72
N PHE A 82 0.84 -1.74 -15.22
CA PHE A 82 1.47 -1.05 -16.34
C PHE A 82 1.38 -1.95 -17.56
N SER A 83 0.91 -1.40 -18.68
CA SER A 83 0.66 -2.16 -19.91
C SER A 83 1.22 -1.46 -21.13
N ASP A 84 1.82 -2.23 -22.02
CA ASP A 84 2.15 -1.81 -23.38
C ASP A 84 1.41 -2.71 -24.38
N SER A 85 1.75 -2.62 -25.67
CA SER A 85 1.15 -3.47 -26.71
C SER A 85 1.51 -4.95 -26.61
N SER A 86 2.49 -5.31 -25.76
CA SER A 86 3.03 -6.67 -25.66
C SER A 86 2.56 -7.42 -24.41
N ALA A 87 2.42 -6.74 -23.27
CA ALA A 87 2.09 -7.37 -21.99
C ALA A 87 1.52 -6.39 -20.95
N THR A 88 1.12 -6.93 -19.80
CA THR A 88 0.72 -6.15 -18.62
C THR A 88 1.40 -6.73 -17.38
N VAL A 89 1.95 -5.86 -16.54
CA VAL A 89 2.70 -6.23 -15.33
C VAL A 89 2.17 -5.47 -14.11
N CYS A 90 2.31 -6.05 -12.92
CA CYS A 90 2.08 -5.31 -11.67
C CYS A 90 3.20 -4.29 -11.50
N CYS A 91 2.87 -3.11 -11.02
CA CYS A 91 3.86 -2.05 -10.83
C CYS A 91 3.56 -1.19 -9.62
N ASP A 92 4.59 -0.47 -9.19
CA ASP A 92 4.45 0.67 -8.32
C ASP A 92 5.25 1.85 -8.89
N VAL A 93 4.83 3.07 -8.52
CA VAL A 93 5.32 4.32 -9.11
C VAL A 93 5.68 5.33 -8.03
N LEU A 94 6.87 5.92 -8.16
CA LEU A 94 7.29 7.08 -7.39
C LEU A 94 6.77 8.36 -8.05
N ARG A 95 6.58 9.41 -7.24
CA ARG A 95 6.06 10.72 -7.70
C ARG A 95 4.76 10.58 -8.50
N PHE A 96 3.86 9.76 -7.99
CA PHE A 96 2.58 9.47 -8.62
C PHE A 96 1.75 10.76 -8.80
N GLN A 97 1.17 10.93 -9.99
CA GLN A 97 0.20 11.98 -10.28
C GLN A 97 -1.08 11.31 -10.80
N PRO A 98 -2.27 11.53 -10.22
CA PRO A 98 -3.47 10.79 -10.65
C PRO A 98 -3.86 11.00 -12.12
N SER A 99 -3.49 12.15 -12.70
CA SER A 99 -3.71 12.45 -14.12
C SER A 99 -3.00 11.52 -15.09
N CYS A 100 -2.01 10.73 -14.64
CA CYS A 100 -1.36 9.71 -15.48
C CYS A 100 -2.17 8.41 -15.63
N ILE A 101 -3.21 8.21 -14.83
CA ILE A 101 -4.06 7.01 -14.94
C ILE A 101 -4.76 7.01 -16.31
N GLY A 102 -4.66 5.89 -17.02
CA GLY A 102 -5.25 5.70 -18.34
C GLY A 102 -4.55 6.48 -19.47
N LYS A 103 -3.49 7.23 -19.16
CA LYS A 103 -2.67 7.94 -20.14
C LYS A 103 -1.37 7.20 -20.44
N GLU A 104 -0.88 7.37 -21.65
CA GLU A 104 0.45 6.87 -22.02
C GLU A 104 1.54 7.74 -21.37
N ILE A 105 2.50 7.08 -20.73
CA ILE A 105 3.66 7.69 -20.11
C ILE A 105 4.94 7.06 -20.64
N ARG A 106 6.00 7.87 -20.67
CA ARG A 106 7.38 7.44 -20.91
C ARG A 106 8.07 7.25 -19.57
N VAL A 107 8.47 6.03 -19.26
CA VAL A 107 9.26 5.67 -18.07
C VAL A 107 10.74 5.72 -18.43
N THR A 108 11.49 6.60 -17.77
CA THR A 108 12.91 6.87 -18.06
C THR A 108 13.87 6.26 -17.04
N ALA A 109 13.40 5.92 -15.85
CA ALA A 109 14.15 5.16 -14.87
C ALA A 109 13.24 4.13 -14.20
N TRP A 110 13.69 2.88 -14.16
CA TRP A 110 12.89 1.76 -13.67
C TRP A 110 13.76 0.58 -13.23
N ASN A 111 13.20 -0.27 -12.35
CA ASN A 111 13.70 -1.61 -12.09
C ASN A 111 12.62 -2.64 -12.44
N PHE A 112 13.04 -3.77 -13.00
CA PHE A 112 12.18 -4.93 -13.21
C PHE A 112 12.66 -6.08 -12.32
N ILE A 113 11.75 -6.60 -11.49
CA ILE A 113 12.01 -7.68 -10.54
C ILE A 113 11.19 -8.90 -10.95
N PRO A 114 11.79 -9.96 -11.52
CA PRO A 114 11.07 -11.18 -11.85
C PRO A 114 10.60 -11.91 -10.59
N PHE A 115 9.43 -12.53 -10.65
CA PHE A 115 8.97 -13.43 -9.61
C PHE A 115 9.66 -14.79 -9.74
N LYS A 116 10.12 -15.35 -8.62
CA LYS A 116 10.68 -16.71 -8.61
C LYS A 116 9.60 -17.70 -9.07
N HIS A 117 9.97 -18.60 -9.98
CA HIS A 117 9.05 -19.50 -10.69
C HIS A 117 7.96 -20.10 -9.79
N HIS A 118 6.71 -19.72 -10.01
CA HIS A 118 5.58 -20.50 -9.52
C HIS A 118 5.52 -21.81 -10.31
N ARG A 119 5.20 -22.92 -9.63
CA ARG A 119 5.04 -24.28 -10.18
C ARG A 119 3.98 -24.41 -11.30
N ARG A 120 3.44 -23.31 -11.83
CA ARG A 120 2.42 -23.22 -12.89
C ARG A 120 2.88 -22.45 -14.15
N GLY A 121 4.18 -22.41 -14.44
CA GLY A 121 4.67 -22.08 -15.80
C GLY A 121 4.45 -20.65 -16.31
N GLY A 122 4.04 -19.70 -15.47
CA GLY A 122 3.92 -18.29 -15.84
C GLY A 122 5.16 -17.50 -15.43
N SER A 123 5.81 -16.83 -16.38
CA SER A 123 6.83 -15.82 -16.12
C SER A 123 6.16 -14.50 -15.74
N GLY A 124 6.15 -14.17 -14.44
CA GLY A 124 5.63 -12.91 -13.91
C GLY A 124 6.74 -12.04 -13.34
N GLY A 125 6.43 -10.77 -13.07
CA GLY A 125 7.36 -9.86 -12.41
C GLY A 125 6.67 -8.60 -11.91
N PHE A 126 7.48 -7.71 -11.37
CA PHE A 126 7.07 -6.43 -10.82
C PHE A 126 7.93 -5.30 -11.39
N LEU A 127 7.28 -4.23 -11.81
CA LEU A 127 7.94 -3.04 -12.35
C LEU A 127 7.94 -1.92 -11.30
N GLU A 128 9.12 -1.47 -10.92
CA GLU A 128 9.35 -0.30 -10.06
C GLU A 128 9.60 0.91 -10.97
N ILE A 129 8.62 1.80 -11.08
CA ILE A 129 8.67 3.02 -11.91
C ILE A 129 9.26 4.17 -11.07
N ILE A 130 10.49 4.57 -11.35
CA ILE A 130 11.25 5.54 -10.56
C ILE A 130 11.08 6.96 -11.11
N GLN A 131 11.25 7.11 -12.43
CA GLN A 131 11.11 8.38 -13.12
C GLN A 131 10.33 8.20 -14.41
N TRP A 132 9.40 9.12 -14.66
CA TRP A 132 8.51 9.08 -15.81
C TRP A 132 8.08 10.50 -16.21
N SER A 133 7.55 10.62 -17.43
CA SER A 133 6.94 11.84 -17.96
C SER A 133 5.79 11.48 -18.90
N PHE A 134 4.89 12.43 -19.17
CA PHE A 134 3.91 12.28 -20.23
C PHE A 134 4.60 12.19 -21.59
N SER A 135 4.06 11.38 -22.51
CA SER A 135 4.58 11.26 -23.88
C SER A 135 4.45 12.58 -24.66
N ASP A 136 3.41 13.38 -24.37
CA ASP A 136 3.16 14.66 -25.02
C ASP A 136 3.63 15.84 -24.16
N SER A 137 4.69 16.53 -24.61
CA SER A 137 5.24 17.70 -23.91
C SER A 137 4.29 18.90 -23.84
N SER A 138 3.22 18.92 -24.65
CA SER A 138 2.24 20.02 -24.67
C SER A 138 1.19 19.96 -23.55
N GLU A 139 1.03 18.84 -22.85
CA GLU A 139 0.09 18.74 -21.72
C GLU A 139 0.64 19.39 -20.43
N GLY A 140 1.97 19.53 -20.30
CA GLY A 140 2.61 20.09 -19.10
C GLY A 140 2.37 21.59 -18.87
N LEU A 141 1.93 22.33 -19.90
CA LEU A 141 1.75 23.80 -19.84
C LEU A 141 0.30 24.28 -20.07
N LYS A 142 -0.64 23.41 -20.45
CA LYS A 142 -2.00 23.83 -20.87
C LYS A 142 -3.05 23.93 -19.75
N GLY A 143 -2.68 23.90 -18.47
CA GLY A 143 -3.70 23.97 -17.42
C GLY A 143 -3.19 24.34 -16.04
N LEU A 144 -2.66 25.55 -15.86
CA LEU A 144 -2.46 26.09 -14.51
C LEU A 144 -3.78 26.22 -13.72
N HIS A 145 -4.94 26.14 -14.39
CA HIS A 145 -6.26 26.39 -13.79
C HIS A 145 -7.27 25.23 -13.92
N HIS A 146 -6.92 24.08 -14.50
CA HIS A 146 -7.88 22.99 -14.70
C HIS A 146 -7.74 21.91 -13.61
N VAL A 147 -8.82 21.66 -12.86
CA VAL A 147 -8.93 20.49 -11.98
C VAL A 147 -9.08 19.25 -12.86
N ASP A 148 -8.20 18.26 -12.73
CA ASP A 148 -8.42 16.98 -13.41
C ASP A 148 -9.54 16.24 -12.69
N SER A 149 -10.70 16.14 -13.34
CA SER A 149 -11.85 15.35 -12.90
C SER A 149 -11.75 13.95 -13.50
N LEU A 150 -11.66 12.93 -12.65
CA LEU A 150 -11.55 11.54 -13.03
C LEU A 150 -12.77 10.77 -12.51
N PRO A 151 -13.60 10.16 -13.37
CA PRO A 151 -14.73 9.36 -12.91
C PRO A 151 -14.24 8.12 -12.16
N LEU A 152 -14.80 7.85 -10.98
CA LEU A 152 -14.42 6.66 -10.21
C LEU A 152 -14.88 5.35 -10.86
N VAL A 153 -15.95 5.41 -11.67
CA VAL A 153 -16.47 4.29 -12.46
C VAL A 153 -16.51 4.71 -13.94
N PRO A 154 -15.60 4.19 -14.78
CA PRO A 154 -15.59 4.50 -16.21
C PRO A 154 -16.85 4.00 -16.92
N ASN A 155 -17.36 4.76 -17.90
CA ASN A 155 -18.40 4.37 -18.86
C ASN A 155 -19.83 4.12 -18.33
N HIS A 156 -20.20 4.60 -17.14
CA HIS A 156 -21.59 4.50 -16.71
C HIS A 156 -22.47 5.51 -17.47
N ARG A 157 -23.53 5.02 -18.13
CA ARG A 157 -24.53 5.90 -18.77
C ARG A 157 -25.40 6.56 -17.71
N ASN A 158 -25.73 7.81 -18.01
CA ASN A 158 -26.43 8.75 -17.14
C ASN A 158 -27.89 8.29 -16.96
N ASP A 159 -28.15 7.44 -15.97
CA ASP A 159 -29.50 7.22 -15.47
C ASP A 159 -29.72 8.13 -14.27
N ASP A 160 -30.78 8.93 -14.38
CA ASP A 160 -31.21 9.95 -13.44
C ASP A 160 -31.17 9.43 -11.98
N SER A 161 -30.18 9.88 -11.21
CA SER A 161 -30.19 9.70 -9.77
C SER A 161 -29.80 11.00 -9.06
N SER A 162 -30.81 11.85 -8.91
CA SER A 162 -30.83 13.11 -8.16
C SER A 162 -30.38 13.03 -6.68
N LYS A 163 -29.83 11.91 -6.20
CA LYS A 163 -29.53 11.62 -4.78
C LYS A 163 -28.05 11.74 -4.40
N ALA A 164 -27.11 11.77 -5.34
CA ALA A 164 -25.67 11.85 -5.05
C ALA A 164 -25.19 13.31 -5.08
N GLN A 165 -25.38 14.04 -3.98
CA GLN A 165 -25.16 15.50 -3.91
C GLN A 165 -24.01 15.91 -2.97
N TYR A 166 -23.35 14.96 -2.31
CA TYR A 166 -22.34 15.30 -1.31
C TYR A 166 -20.93 15.27 -1.91
N HIS A 167 -20.08 16.17 -1.44
CA HIS A 167 -18.64 16.15 -1.69
C HIS A 167 -17.88 16.17 -0.38
N VAL A 168 -16.66 15.65 -0.41
CA VAL A 168 -15.71 15.67 0.69
C VAL A 168 -14.40 16.23 0.16
N PHE A 169 -13.89 17.27 0.81
CA PHE A 169 -12.61 17.90 0.53
C PHE A 169 -11.73 17.84 1.78
N GLY A 170 -10.54 17.26 1.65
CA GLY A 170 -9.64 17.05 2.77
C GLY A 170 -8.31 16.41 2.40
N VAL A 171 -7.45 16.29 3.40
CA VAL A 171 -6.18 15.56 3.30
C VAL A 171 -6.43 14.10 3.62
N VAL A 172 -5.93 13.19 2.78
CA VAL A 172 -5.99 11.75 3.04
C VAL A 172 -5.08 11.41 4.23
N GLU A 173 -5.66 10.89 5.30
CA GLU A 173 -4.93 10.53 6.52
C GLU A 173 -4.56 9.04 6.56
N SER A 174 -5.50 8.18 6.20
CA SER A 174 -5.28 6.73 6.16
C SER A 174 -6.20 6.04 5.16
N VAL A 175 -5.74 4.91 4.65
CA VAL A 175 -6.47 4.05 3.71
C VAL A 175 -6.50 2.65 4.29
N GLY A 176 -7.70 2.12 4.51
CA GLY A 176 -7.89 0.76 4.99
C GLY A 176 -7.63 -0.31 3.93
N PRO A 177 -7.57 -1.59 4.32
CA PRO A 177 -7.43 -2.69 3.39
C PRO A 177 -8.68 -2.84 2.51
N VAL A 178 -8.50 -3.48 1.35
CA VAL A 178 -9.64 -3.93 0.54
C VAL A 178 -10.27 -5.13 1.24
N SER A 179 -11.55 -5.00 1.58
CA SER A 179 -12.35 -6.05 2.19
C SER A 179 -13.56 -6.35 1.31
N VAL A 180 -14.13 -7.54 1.47
CA VAL A 180 -15.34 -7.94 0.76
C VAL A 180 -16.50 -7.91 1.74
N VAL A 181 -17.49 -7.09 1.41
CA VAL A 181 -18.68 -6.91 2.22
C VAL A 181 -19.83 -7.69 1.59
N PRO A 182 -20.47 -8.63 2.32
CA PRO A 182 -21.64 -9.33 1.81
C PRO A 182 -22.83 -8.36 1.76
N CYS A 183 -23.39 -8.15 0.56
CA CYS A 183 -24.57 -7.31 0.38
C CYS A 183 -25.81 -8.16 0.05
N SER A 184 -26.87 -7.93 0.81
CA SER A 184 -28.22 -8.42 0.55
C SER A 184 -28.93 -7.44 -0.39
N MET A 185 -28.63 -7.46 -1.68
CA MET A 185 -29.46 -6.71 -2.64
C MET A 185 -30.69 -7.55 -2.98
N ALA A 186 -31.89 -7.02 -2.70
CA ALA A 186 -33.11 -7.50 -3.32
C ALA A 186 -33.03 -7.13 -4.81
N VAL A 187 -32.76 -8.11 -5.67
CA VAL A 187 -32.64 -7.90 -7.11
C VAL A 187 -33.98 -7.41 -7.66
N SER A 188 -33.96 -6.29 -8.37
CA SER A 188 -35.06 -5.75 -9.15
C SER A 188 -35.57 -6.80 -10.16
N ILE A 189 -36.86 -7.09 -10.05
CA ILE A 189 -37.76 -7.89 -10.91
C ILE A 189 -37.21 -8.18 -12.32
N SER A 190 -36.47 -9.27 -12.48
CA SER A 190 -36.31 -9.99 -13.77
C SER A 190 -35.57 -11.33 -13.65
N ALA A 191 -34.93 -11.61 -12.51
CA ALA A 191 -34.37 -12.93 -12.20
C ALA A 191 -34.95 -13.48 -10.89
N LEU A 192 -36.24 -13.85 -10.90
CA LEU A 192 -36.73 -14.77 -9.87
C LEU A 192 -35.90 -16.06 -9.99
N ASN A 193 -35.30 -16.48 -8.87
CA ASN A 193 -34.61 -17.76 -8.61
C ASN A 193 -33.09 -17.71 -8.41
N SER A 194 -32.51 -16.61 -7.90
CA SER A 194 -31.37 -16.76 -6.99
C SER A 194 -31.31 -15.64 -5.96
N SER A 195 -31.35 -16.00 -4.67
CA SER A 195 -30.95 -15.12 -3.56
C SER A 195 -29.42 -14.97 -3.54
N SER A 196 -28.85 -14.53 -4.66
CA SER A 196 -27.40 -14.38 -4.78
C SER A 196 -26.95 -13.20 -3.92
N LYS A 197 -26.33 -13.50 -2.77
CA LYS A 197 -25.58 -12.52 -1.99
C LYS A 197 -24.51 -11.92 -2.90
N VAL A 198 -24.60 -10.65 -3.21
CA VAL A 198 -23.59 -9.97 -4.03
C VAL A 198 -22.49 -9.52 -3.09
N ASN A 199 -21.33 -10.17 -3.19
CA ASN A 199 -20.14 -9.79 -2.45
C ASN A 199 -19.53 -8.55 -3.12
N LEU A 200 -19.58 -7.39 -2.46
CA LEU A 200 -19.03 -6.15 -2.99
C LEU A 200 -17.67 -5.86 -2.33
N PRO A 201 -16.57 -5.80 -3.11
CA PRO A 201 -15.31 -5.32 -2.59
C PRO A 201 -15.39 -3.82 -2.29
N GLY A 202 -14.64 -3.38 -1.30
CA GLY A 202 -14.46 -1.97 -0.99
C GLY A 202 -13.40 -1.73 0.07
N PHE A 203 -13.08 -0.45 0.26
CA PHE A 203 -12.11 0.00 1.26
C PHE A 203 -12.49 1.36 1.82
N LEU A 204 -11.99 1.65 3.02
CA LEU A 204 -12.26 2.90 3.73
C LEU A 204 -11.12 3.89 3.54
N VAL A 205 -11.46 5.15 3.34
CA VAL A 205 -10.53 6.28 3.32
C VAL A 205 -10.93 7.25 4.41
N GLN A 206 -9.97 7.59 5.27
CA GLN A 206 -10.15 8.57 6.32
C GLN A 206 -9.53 9.90 5.88
N LEU A 207 -10.31 10.97 5.94
CA LEU A 207 -9.93 12.30 5.50
C LEU A 207 -10.01 13.31 6.64
N MET A 208 -8.95 14.10 6.79
CA MET A 208 -8.96 15.32 7.59
C MET A 208 -9.49 16.46 6.71
N CYS A 209 -10.73 16.84 6.95
CA CYS A 209 -11.48 17.77 6.11
C CYS A 209 -11.47 19.18 6.68
N CYS A 210 -11.59 20.16 5.78
CA CYS A 210 -11.68 21.55 6.17
C CYS A 210 -13.12 21.97 6.51
N GLU A 211 -13.30 22.65 7.64
CA GLU A 211 -14.61 23.13 8.10
C GLU A 211 -14.96 24.54 7.60
N CYS A 212 -14.16 25.08 6.67
CA CYS A 212 -14.39 26.41 6.13
C CYS A 212 -15.73 26.48 5.37
N ARG A 213 -16.39 27.65 5.37
CA ARG A 213 -17.68 27.84 4.66
C ARG A 213 -17.58 27.50 3.16
N LEU A 214 -16.46 27.82 2.52
CA LEU A 214 -16.20 27.51 1.11
C LEU A 214 -16.10 25.99 0.87
N CYS A 215 -15.41 25.30 1.78
CA CYS A 215 -15.12 23.87 1.75
C CYS A 215 -16.38 23.03 2.01
N CYS A 216 -17.28 23.53 2.87
CA CYS A 216 -18.51 22.86 3.29
C CYS A 216 -19.76 23.26 2.48
N SER A 217 -19.66 24.22 1.56
CA SER A 217 -20.81 24.69 0.76
C SER A 217 -21.30 23.61 -0.18
N LYS A 218 -22.62 23.40 -0.30
CA LYS A 218 -23.22 22.46 -1.28
C LYS A 218 -22.98 22.88 -2.73
N GLU A 219 -22.78 24.18 -2.97
CA GLU A 219 -22.52 24.78 -4.28
C GLU A 219 -21.02 24.97 -4.50
N CYS A 220 -20.23 24.00 -4.03
CA CYS A 220 -18.79 24.08 -4.13
C CYS A 220 -18.37 23.90 -5.59
N ASN A 221 -18.06 25.00 -6.27
CA ASN A 221 -17.54 24.94 -7.63
C ASN A 221 -16.07 24.50 -7.56
N THR A 222 -15.73 23.42 -8.26
CA THR A 222 -14.38 22.81 -8.28
C THR A 222 -13.30 23.81 -8.69
N ASP A 223 -13.65 24.72 -9.59
CA ASP A 223 -12.76 25.78 -10.09
C ASP A 223 -12.46 26.84 -9.02
N PHE A 224 -13.41 27.08 -8.11
CA PHE A 224 -13.27 28.05 -7.02
C PHE A 224 -12.27 27.55 -5.97
N ILE A 225 -12.33 26.27 -5.58
CA ILE A 225 -11.34 25.70 -4.64
C ILE A 225 -9.93 25.70 -5.26
N SER A 226 -9.80 25.38 -6.54
CA SER A 226 -8.51 25.38 -7.23
C SER A 226 -7.89 26.79 -7.30
N GLY A 227 -8.69 27.80 -7.64
CA GLY A 227 -8.26 29.20 -7.69
C GLY A 227 -7.90 29.77 -6.31
N THR A 228 -8.72 29.49 -5.29
CA THR A 228 -8.48 30.01 -3.93
C THR A 228 -7.30 29.31 -3.23
N LEU A 229 -7.00 28.04 -3.56
CA LEU A 229 -5.80 27.33 -3.10
C LEU A 229 -4.51 27.94 -3.69
N ALA A 230 -4.56 28.44 -4.92
CA ALA A 230 -3.43 29.11 -5.57
C ALA A 230 -3.17 30.51 -5.00
N GLU A 231 -4.22 31.22 -4.56
CA GLU A 231 -4.12 32.56 -3.97
C GLU A 231 -3.76 32.55 -2.47
N ASN A 232 -4.22 31.55 -1.71
CA ASN A 232 -3.98 31.45 -0.26
C ASN A 232 -2.69 30.68 0.11
N GLN A 233 -1.58 30.93 -0.59
CA GLN A 233 -0.26 30.38 -0.25
C GLN A 233 0.24 30.79 1.15
N ASN A 234 -0.42 31.75 1.81
CA ASN A 234 -0.15 32.17 3.18
C ASN A 234 -0.89 31.39 4.28
N GLY A 235 -1.43 30.19 4.00
CA GLY A 235 -1.79 29.20 5.03
C GLY A 235 -2.92 29.55 6.02
N ASN A 236 -3.53 30.73 5.93
CA ASN A 236 -4.41 31.26 6.99
C ASN A 236 -5.93 31.06 6.78
N GLY A 237 -6.37 30.33 5.75
CA GLY A 237 -7.81 30.17 5.43
C GLY A 237 -8.44 28.80 5.72
N HIS A 238 -7.64 27.74 5.77
CA HIS A 238 -8.13 26.36 5.83
C HIS A 238 -7.59 25.61 7.05
N SER A 239 -8.49 25.15 7.90
CA SER A 239 -8.18 24.28 9.04
C SER A 239 -8.74 22.88 8.80
N PHE A 240 -7.87 21.88 8.65
CA PHE A 240 -8.23 20.48 8.40
C PHE A 240 -8.35 19.71 9.72
N THR A 241 -9.44 19.94 10.45
CA THR A 241 -9.66 19.41 11.81
C THR A 241 -10.71 18.31 11.86
N LYS A 242 -11.61 18.24 10.88
CA LYS A 242 -12.76 17.35 10.92
C LYS A 242 -12.50 16.02 10.26
N MET A 243 -12.63 14.95 11.03
CA MET A 243 -12.55 13.60 10.49
C MET A 243 -13.79 13.22 9.68
N GLN A 244 -13.60 12.73 8.46
CA GLN A 244 -14.67 12.12 7.66
C GLN A 244 -14.20 10.80 7.05
N ILE A 245 -15.13 9.87 6.88
CA ILE A 245 -14.85 8.55 6.29
C ILE A 245 -15.60 8.42 4.98
N VAL A 246 -14.86 8.07 3.92
CA VAL A 246 -15.39 7.76 2.59
C VAL A 246 -15.16 6.28 2.30
N TYR A 247 -16.22 5.55 1.97
CA TYR A 247 -16.16 4.15 1.56
C TYR A 247 -16.24 4.03 0.05
N PHE A 248 -15.15 3.53 -0.53
CA PHE A 248 -15.02 3.23 -1.95
C PHE A 248 -15.51 1.80 -2.18
N CYS A 249 -16.71 1.65 -2.74
CA CYS A 249 -17.39 0.37 -2.86
C CYS A 249 -17.71 0.00 -4.31
N GLY A 250 -17.86 -1.30 -4.58
CA GLY A 250 -18.08 -1.79 -5.93
C GLY A 250 -16.88 -1.42 -6.80
N ASN A 251 -17.08 -1.04 -8.07
CA ASN A 251 -16.00 -0.75 -9.01
C ASN A 251 -14.99 0.32 -8.54
N ALA A 252 -15.39 1.21 -7.64
CA ALA A 252 -14.51 2.20 -7.03
C ALA A 252 -13.38 1.57 -6.18
N TYR A 253 -13.47 0.28 -5.80
CA TYR A 253 -12.42 -0.43 -5.06
C TYR A 253 -11.06 -0.44 -5.79
N THR A 254 -11.09 -0.35 -7.13
CA THR A 254 -9.90 -0.34 -8.00
C THR A 254 -8.99 0.88 -7.75
N TRP A 255 -9.50 1.91 -7.09
CA TRP A 255 -8.78 3.12 -6.69
C TRP A 255 -7.94 2.96 -5.42
N HIS A 256 -7.88 1.77 -4.81
CA HIS A 256 -7.13 1.54 -3.57
C HIS A 256 -5.66 1.95 -3.66
N ALA A 257 -4.97 1.55 -4.74
CA ALA A 257 -3.57 1.93 -5.00
C ALA A 257 -3.39 3.45 -5.08
N THR A 258 -4.31 4.10 -5.81
CA THR A 258 -4.36 5.56 -5.99
C THR A 258 -4.51 6.27 -4.66
N MET A 259 -5.50 5.87 -3.85
CA MET A 259 -5.73 6.50 -2.53
C MET A 259 -4.53 6.29 -1.60
N THR A 260 -3.89 5.12 -1.65
CA THR A 260 -2.68 4.83 -0.87
C THR A 260 -1.52 5.75 -1.25
N LYS A 261 -1.35 6.06 -2.56
CA LYS A 261 -0.34 7.03 -3.01
C LYS A 261 -0.65 8.48 -2.67
N LEU A 262 -1.91 8.79 -2.42
CA LEU A 262 -2.39 10.13 -2.10
C LEU A 262 -2.47 10.41 -0.60
N ILE A 263 -1.99 9.51 0.24
CA ILE A 263 -1.82 9.79 1.68
C ILE A 263 -0.99 11.06 1.85
N CYS A 264 -1.39 11.93 2.78
CA CYS A 264 -0.86 13.29 2.97
C CYS A 264 -1.13 14.27 1.81
N THR A 265 -1.99 13.92 0.85
CA THR A 265 -2.36 14.79 -0.28
C THR A 265 -3.79 15.30 -0.10
N GLN A 266 -4.01 16.55 -0.48
CA GLN A 266 -5.36 17.12 -0.54
C GLN A 266 -6.12 16.54 -1.74
N ILE A 267 -7.33 16.05 -1.49
CA ILE A 267 -8.19 15.51 -2.53
C ILE A 267 -9.62 16.01 -2.35
N MET A 268 -10.39 15.94 -3.44
CA MET A 268 -11.82 16.07 -3.39
C MET A 268 -12.50 14.89 -4.07
N VAL A 269 -13.56 14.39 -3.43
CA VAL A 269 -14.44 13.38 -4.02
C VAL A 269 -15.85 13.94 -4.00
N SER A 270 -16.49 14.02 -5.16
CA SER A 270 -17.85 14.56 -5.32
C SER A 270 -18.86 13.47 -5.71
N SER A 271 -20.13 13.85 -5.71
CA SER A 271 -21.26 12.97 -6.06
C SER A 271 -21.30 11.72 -5.18
N LEU A 272 -21.13 11.91 -3.87
CA LEU A 272 -21.18 10.89 -2.84
C LEU A 272 -22.60 10.76 -2.27
N LYS A 273 -22.90 9.59 -1.71
CA LYS A 273 -24.10 9.34 -0.90
C LYS A 273 -23.74 9.39 0.58
N LYS A 274 -24.46 10.19 1.36
CA LYS A 274 -24.33 10.23 2.82
C LYS A 274 -25.14 9.08 3.43
N LYS A 275 -24.51 8.25 4.26
CA LYS A 275 -25.16 7.18 5.02
C LYS A 275 -24.85 7.31 6.51
N LEU A 276 -25.83 6.99 7.35
CA LEU A 276 -25.60 6.78 8.77
C LEU A 276 -25.34 5.29 9.00
N ILE A 277 -24.26 4.96 9.66
CA ILE A 277 -23.85 3.58 9.93
C ILE A 277 -23.83 3.37 11.43
N TYR A 278 -24.47 2.31 11.87
CA TYR A 278 -24.50 1.91 13.27
C TYR A 278 -23.31 0.99 13.55
N ILE A 279 -22.53 1.37 14.56
CA ILE A 279 -21.33 0.67 15.02
C ILE A 279 -21.69 -0.26 16.15
N THR A 280 -22.52 0.22 17.05
CA THR A 280 -23.18 -0.56 18.09
C THR A 280 -24.65 -0.17 18.10
N LYS A 281 -25.43 -0.72 19.04
CA LYS A 281 -26.82 -0.27 19.22
C LYS A 281 -26.91 1.23 19.55
N ASP A 282 -25.87 1.78 20.18
CA ASP A 282 -25.88 3.13 20.73
C ASP A 282 -24.90 4.09 20.03
N GLU A 283 -23.94 3.57 19.25
CA GLU A 283 -22.98 4.37 18.49
C GLU A 283 -23.31 4.34 17.00
N SER A 284 -23.50 5.51 16.40
CA SER A 284 -23.64 5.67 14.96
C SER A 284 -22.67 6.73 14.43
N ARG A 285 -22.20 6.54 13.20
CA ARG A 285 -21.33 7.49 12.51
C ARG A 285 -21.81 7.73 11.10
N VAL A 286 -21.65 8.96 10.66
CA VAL A 286 -21.88 9.34 9.27
C VAL A 286 -20.70 8.85 8.44
N MET A 287 -21.01 8.15 7.35
CA MET A 287 -20.06 7.75 6.32
C MET A 287 -20.55 8.21 4.96
N TYR A 288 -19.62 8.61 4.10
CA TYR A 288 -19.90 8.90 2.71
C TYR A 288 -19.56 7.67 1.86
N VAL A 289 -20.39 7.34 0.89
CA VAL A 289 -20.23 6.14 0.07
C VAL A 289 -20.19 6.55 -1.39
N THR A 290 -19.24 5.99 -2.13
CA THR A 290 -19.15 6.19 -3.59
C THR A 290 -20.39 5.65 -4.29
N ALA A 291 -20.82 6.36 -5.32
CA ALA A 291 -21.88 5.97 -6.25
C ALA A 291 -21.30 5.92 -7.67
N ASP A 292 -22.09 5.44 -8.63
CA ASP A 292 -21.64 5.27 -10.02
C ASP A 292 -21.21 6.60 -10.67
N MET A 293 -21.82 7.72 -10.23
CA MET A 293 -21.50 9.07 -10.68
C MET A 293 -20.43 9.78 -9.83
N SER A 294 -19.79 9.08 -8.88
CA SER A 294 -18.75 9.69 -8.06
C SER A 294 -17.53 10.07 -8.88
N VAL A 295 -17.05 11.29 -8.66
CA VAL A 295 -15.92 11.86 -9.39
C VAL A 295 -14.82 12.18 -8.38
N PHE A 296 -13.60 11.82 -8.75
CA PHE A 296 -12.39 12.17 -8.04
C PHE A 296 -11.75 13.38 -8.70
N HIS A 297 -11.41 14.38 -7.90
CA HIS A 297 -10.86 15.66 -8.35
C HIS A 297 -9.45 15.83 -7.82
N VAL A 298 -8.51 16.09 -8.72
CA VAL A 298 -7.10 16.28 -8.40
C VAL A 298 -6.81 17.76 -8.17
N CYS A 299 -6.42 18.12 -6.95
CA CYS A 299 -5.90 19.46 -6.65
C CYS A 299 -4.42 19.53 -7.05
N ARG A 300 -4.11 20.20 -8.17
CA ARG A 300 -2.75 20.26 -8.76
C ARG A 300 -1.70 20.98 -7.89
N PHE A 301 -2.11 21.69 -6.84
CA PHE A 301 -1.23 22.50 -5.97
C PHE A 301 -0.93 21.87 -4.61
N SER A 302 -1.23 20.58 -4.40
CA SER A 302 -0.92 19.94 -3.14
C SER A 302 0.56 19.56 -3.08
N GLU A 303 1.39 20.40 -2.46
CA GLU A 303 2.55 19.86 -1.74
C GLU A 303 2.04 18.78 -0.77
N LYS A 304 2.83 17.72 -0.54
CA LYS A 304 2.48 16.72 0.48
C LYS A 304 2.32 17.48 1.80
N TRP A 305 1.08 17.64 2.24
CA TRP A 305 0.80 18.25 3.51
C TRP A 305 1.32 17.27 4.55
N MET A 306 2.36 17.65 5.28
CA MET A 306 2.81 16.89 6.44
C MET A 306 1.86 17.27 7.57
N PRO A 307 0.79 16.51 7.89
CA PRO A 307 0.09 16.79 9.13
C PRO A 307 1.12 16.59 10.25
N CYS A 308 1.27 17.60 11.09
CA CYS A 308 1.95 17.51 12.38
C CYS A 308 1.34 16.35 13.16
N LEU A 309 1.88 15.14 12.98
CA LEU A 309 1.85 14.15 14.04
C LEU A 309 2.57 14.84 15.18
N LYS A 310 1.84 15.12 16.27
CA LYS A 310 2.43 15.67 17.49
C LYS A 310 3.59 14.73 17.86
N SER A 311 4.82 15.19 17.59
CA SER A 311 6.07 14.50 17.88
C SER A 311 6.37 14.44 19.37
N ASP A 312 5.58 15.15 20.15
CA ASP A 312 5.91 15.47 21.52
C ASP A 312 5.43 14.32 22.41
N ASN A 313 6.33 13.33 22.53
CA ASN A 313 6.34 12.19 23.45
C ASN A 313 5.68 10.90 22.94
N ILE A 314 6.32 10.24 21.95
CA ILE A 314 6.11 8.79 21.74
C ILE A 314 6.80 8.04 22.89
N MET A 315 6.05 7.66 23.93
CA MET A 315 6.57 6.98 25.12
C MET A 315 6.58 5.45 24.99
N GLY A 316 6.24 4.90 23.82
CA GLY A 316 6.25 3.45 23.57
C GLY A 316 5.15 2.67 24.32
N LYS A 317 4.09 3.37 24.77
CA LYS A 317 2.93 2.78 25.47
C LYS A 317 1.80 2.34 24.52
N GLY A 318 2.10 2.10 23.24
CA GLY A 318 1.10 1.76 22.22
C GLY A 318 0.54 2.95 21.44
N GLU A 319 1.15 4.12 21.56
CA GLU A 319 0.82 5.33 20.80
C GLU A 319 1.07 5.13 19.29
N CYS A 320 0.20 5.71 18.47
CA CYS A 320 0.36 5.73 17.03
C CYS A 320 1.31 6.85 16.61
N GLY A 321 2.35 6.52 15.84
CA GLY A 321 3.28 7.51 15.30
C GLY A 321 3.62 7.27 13.85
N ALA A 322 4.72 7.89 13.40
CA ALA A 322 5.32 7.64 12.10
C ALA A 322 6.81 7.35 12.22
N TYR A 323 7.33 6.56 11.30
CA TYR A 323 8.73 6.19 11.21
C TYR A 323 9.16 6.13 9.75
N THR A 324 10.35 6.62 9.41
CA THR A 324 10.95 6.45 8.09
C THR A 324 12.28 5.75 8.25
N GLY A 325 12.51 4.68 7.48
CA GLY A 325 13.72 3.89 7.60
C GLY A 325 13.98 3.01 6.37
N VAL A 326 15.14 2.35 6.38
CA VAL A 326 15.59 1.46 5.31
C VAL A 326 15.32 0.01 5.72
N ILE A 327 14.69 -0.77 4.85
CA ILE A 327 14.54 -2.21 5.06
C ILE A 327 15.93 -2.86 4.97
N LYS A 328 16.45 -3.42 6.08
CA LYS A 328 17.71 -4.16 6.11
C LYS A 328 17.54 -5.65 5.87
N ASP A 329 16.46 -6.24 6.37
CA ASP A 329 16.16 -7.65 6.17
C ASP A 329 14.64 -7.89 6.19
N VAL A 330 14.21 -8.97 5.54
CA VAL A 330 12.81 -9.39 5.42
C VAL A 330 12.66 -10.81 5.92
N TYR A 331 11.92 -10.96 7.01
CA TYR A 331 11.71 -12.23 7.67
C TYR A 331 10.29 -12.77 7.41
N MET A 332 10.15 -14.09 7.52
CA MET A 332 8.86 -14.79 7.53
C MET A 332 7.91 -14.39 6.41
N GLN A 333 8.38 -14.47 5.16
CA GLN A 333 7.58 -14.14 3.97
C GLN A 333 7.05 -12.69 3.95
N GLY A 334 7.72 -11.78 4.65
CA GLY A 334 7.33 -10.36 4.70
C GLY A 334 6.47 -9.98 5.89
N MET A 335 6.16 -10.90 6.81
CA MET A 335 5.41 -10.56 8.04
C MET A 335 6.21 -9.71 9.03
N ALA A 336 7.55 -9.74 8.95
CA ALA A 336 8.42 -8.91 9.76
C ALA A 336 9.51 -8.29 8.88
N LEU A 337 9.66 -6.96 9.00
CA LEU A 337 10.68 -6.18 8.30
C LEU A 337 11.60 -5.54 9.34
N GLU A 338 12.89 -5.81 9.22
CA GLU A 338 13.91 -5.12 10.02
C GLU A 338 14.20 -3.79 9.33
N LEU A 339 13.88 -2.69 10.01
CA LEU A 339 14.14 -1.34 9.59
C LEU A 339 15.35 -0.81 10.35
N ASP A 340 16.33 -0.31 9.61
CA ASP A 340 17.59 0.16 10.16
C ASP A 340 18.22 -0.93 11.06
N HIS A 341 18.70 -0.63 12.27
CA HIS A 341 19.35 -1.65 13.11
C HIS A 341 18.46 -2.25 14.21
N ASP A 342 17.69 -1.42 14.91
CA ASP A 342 16.98 -1.84 16.13
C ASP A 342 15.45 -1.73 16.01
N VAL A 343 14.92 -1.47 14.81
CA VAL A 343 13.49 -1.23 14.61
C VAL A 343 12.86 -2.35 13.78
N TRP A 344 11.77 -2.92 14.28
CA TRP A 344 11.09 -4.05 13.65
C TRP A 344 9.65 -3.71 13.32
N LEU A 345 9.32 -3.66 12.04
CA LEU A 345 7.95 -3.49 11.57
C LEU A 345 7.26 -4.85 11.42
N LEU A 346 6.22 -5.05 12.21
CA LEU A 346 5.37 -6.25 12.16
C LEU A 346 4.14 -5.97 11.32
N LEU A 347 4.04 -6.67 10.20
CA LEU A 347 2.86 -6.65 9.36
C LEU A 347 1.82 -7.66 9.87
N THR A 348 0.57 -7.31 9.64
CA THR A 348 -0.64 -8.06 9.99
C THR A 348 -1.29 -8.51 8.68
N ASP A 349 -1.66 -9.78 8.58
CA ASP A 349 -2.00 -10.34 7.26
C ASP A 349 -3.35 -9.89 6.70
N GLU A 350 -4.25 -9.37 7.55
CA GLU A 350 -5.52 -8.78 7.08
C GLU A 350 -5.34 -7.41 6.40
N LEU A 351 -4.16 -6.80 6.53
CA LEU A 351 -3.99 -5.36 6.31
C LEU A 351 -3.26 -4.99 5.03
N HIS A 352 -2.48 -5.91 4.49
CA HIS A 352 -1.63 -5.63 3.36
C HIS A 352 -1.67 -6.79 2.39
N SER A 353 -2.62 -6.74 1.45
CA SER A 353 -2.55 -7.55 0.22
C SER A 353 -1.14 -7.38 -0.38
N SER A 354 -0.41 -8.48 -0.60
CA SER A 354 0.94 -8.54 -1.18
C SER A 354 1.49 -7.19 -1.68
N VAL A 355 2.11 -6.41 -0.78
CA VAL A 355 2.70 -5.12 -1.16
C VAL A 355 4.02 -5.43 -1.84
N HIS A 356 3.99 -5.46 -3.17
CA HIS A 356 5.20 -5.58 -3.95
C HIS A 356 6.12 -4.35 -3.71
N GLY A 357 7.44 -4.55 -3.76
CA GLY A 357 8.43 -3.48 -3.55
C GLY A 357 8.96 -3.34 -2.12
N LEU A 358 8.37 -4.03 -1.13
CA LEU A 358 8.94 -4.15 0.22
C LEU A 358 10.06 -5.19 0.26
N ARG A 359 11.27 -4.76 -0.12
CA ARG A 359 12.47 -5.60 -0.16
C ARG A 359 13.66 -4.87 0.44
N VAL A 360 14.69 -5.65 0.80
CA VAL A 360 15.91 -5.09 1.40
C VAL A 360 16.49 -4.00 0.51
N GLY A 361 16.83 -2.86 1.11
CA GLY A 361 17.31 -1.63 0.49
C GLY A 361 16.22 -0.60 0.15
N THR A 362 14.93 -0.95 0.28
CA THR A 362 13.82 0.00 0.03
C THR A 362 13.71 0.96 1.22
N ILE A 363 13.49 2.25 0.94
CA ILE A 363 13.18 3.26 1.96
C ILE A 363 11.67 3.39 2.07
N ILE A 364 11.14 3.20 3.27
CA ILE A 364 9.71 3.30 3.54
C ILE A 364 9.43 4.33 4.62
N SER A 365 8.31 5.03 4.47
CA SER A 365 7.68 5.83 5.51
C SER A 365 6.41 5.11 5.98
N VAL A 366 6.31 4.85 7.27
CA VAL A 366 5.19 4.18 7.90
C VAL A 366 4.49 5.16 8.80
N ARG A 367 3.16 5.24 8.72
CA ARG A 367 2.33 6.14 9.54
C ARG A 367 1.22 5.37 10.24
N ASN A 368 0.69 5.94 11.32
CA ASN A 368 -0.32 5.32 12.18
C ASN A 368 0.11 3.93 12.67
N VAL A 369 1.36 3.83 13.12
CA VAL A 369 1.94 2.58 13.60
C VAL A 369 2.13 2.61 15.10
N HIS A 370 1.86 1.48 15.76
CA HIS A 370 1.95 1.39 17.22
C HIS A 370 3.41 1.18 17.64
N PHE A 371 3.94 2.09 18.46
CA PHE A 371 5.28 1.96 19.03
C PHE A 371 5.25 1.13 20.31
N MET A 372 6.13 0.14 20.40
CA MET A 372 6.37 -0.67 21.59
C MET A 372 7.86 -0.84 21.81
N ASP A 373 8.31 -0.66 23.04
CA ASP A 373 9.68 -0.92 23.49
C ASP A 373 9.68 -2.14 24.44
N PRO A 374 9.60 -3.37 23.91
CA PRO A 374 9.64 -4.57 24.72
C PRO A 374 11.04 -4.78 25.31
N LYS A 375 11.08 -5.05 26.62
CA LYS A 375 12.31 -5.38 27.34
C LYS A 375 12.67 -6.85 27.14
N PHE A 376 13.21 -7.19 25.97
CA PHE A 376 13.80 -8.51 25.77
C PHE A 376 15.12 -8.62 26.53
N SER A 377 15.34 -9.74 27.21
CA SER A 377 16.58 -9.97 27.96
C SER A 377 17.82 -10.14 27.07
N TRP A 378 17.62 -10.40 25.78
CA TRP A 378 18.67 -10.76 24.82
C TRP A 378 18.97 -9.67 23.79
N THR A 379 18.13 -8.63 23.67
CA THR A 379 18.34 -7.53 22.71
C THR A 379 17.53 -6.28 23.09
N LYS A 380 17.92 -5.13 22.55
CA LYS A 380 17.13 -3.89 22.59
C LYS A 380 16.54 -3.66 21.21
N ILE A 381 15.21 -3.77 21.09
CA ILE A 381 14.51 -3.53 19.83
C ILE A 381 13.22 -2.75 20.06
N ILE A 382 12.89 -1.88 19.11
CA ILE A 382 11.62 -1.18 19.03
C ILE A 382 10.73 -1.92 18.04
N ILE A 383 9.52 -2.27 18.46
CA ILE A 383 8.52 -2.88 17.59
C ILE A 383 7.55 -1.80 17.09
N LEU A 384 7.40 -1.74 15.78
CA LEU A 384 6.35 -1.00 15.09
C LEU A 384 5.24 -1.99 14.70
N GLY A 385 4.13 -1.95 15.41
CA GLY A 385 2.97 -2.81 15.15
C GLY A 385 2.01 -2.21 14.12
N ALA A 386 1.87 -2.85 12.96
CA ALA A 386 0.91 -2.41 11.94
C ALA A 386 -0.52 -2.81 12.30
N CYS A 387 -1.45 -1.87 12.15
CA CYS A 387 -2.89 -2.00 12.32
C CYS A 387 -3.64 -1.52 11.07
N ILE A 388 -4.97 -1.52 11.13
CA ILE A 388 -5.83 -1.34 9.95
C ILE A 388 -5.86 0.09 9.42
N LYS A 389 -5.27 1.02 10.18
CA LYS A 389 -5.02 2.41 9.80
C LYS A 389 -3.56 2.66 9.40
N THR A 390 -2.68 1.68 9.62
CA THR A 390 -1.27 1.80 9.28
C THR A 390 -1.14 1.96 7.78
N SER A 391 -0.29 2.89 7.38
CA SER A 391 -0.03 3.18 5.98
C SER A 391 1.46 3.05 5.72
N ILE A 392 1.82 2.32 4.68
CA ILE A 392 3.22 2.09 4.27
C ILE A 392 3.41 2.75 2.92
N ILE A 393 4.30 3.74 2.88
CA ILE A 393 4.61 4.54 1.71
C ILE A 393 6.04 4.20 1.30
N VAL A 394 6.23 3.77 0.05
CA VAL A 394 7.56 3.60 -0.52
C VAL A 394 8.08 4.95 -0.97
N GLU A 395 9.15 5.43 -0.32
CA GLU A 395 9.80 6.70 -0.65
C GLU A 395 10.92 6.51 -1.69
N SER A 396 11.60 5.36 -1.66
CA SER A 396 12.61 4.98 -2.65
C SER A 396 12.67 3.47 -2.83
N PHE A 397 12.77 3.02 -4.07
CA PHE A 397 12.96 1.60 -4.39
C PHE A 397 14.41 1.16 -4.19
N SER A 398 14.60 -0.11 -3.84
CA SER A 398 15.93 -0.68 -3.60
C SER A 398 16.77 -0.82 -4.89
N PRO A 399 18.08 -0.56 -4.86
CA PRO A 399 18.98 -0.88 -5.96
C PRO A 399 19.49 -2.33 -5.93
N LEU A 400 19.14 -3.12 -4.92
CA LEU A 400 19.74 -4.44 -4.66
C LEU A 400 19.06 -5.55 -5.47
N GLU A 401 19.75 -6.63 -5.77
CA GLU A 401 19.21 -7.81 -6.44
C GLU A 401 18.48 -8.70 -5.43
N THR A 402 17.37 -8.20 -4.90
CA THR A 402 16.56 -8.90 -3.90
C THR A 402 15.21 -9.27 -4.46
N GLY A 403 14.73 -10.47 -4.10
CA GLY A 403 13.44 -10.96 -4.59
C GLY A 403 12.27 -10.17 -4.01
N CYS A 404 11.16 -10.14 -4.73
CA CYS A 404 9.90 -9.65 -4.18
C CYS A 404 9.33 -10.71 -3.24
N ASN A 405 9.23 -10.40 -1.95
CA ASN A 405 8.57 -11.26 -0.99
C ASN A 405 7.06 -11.04 -1.10
N VAL A 406 6.37 -11.98 -1.72
CA VAL A 406 4.90 -11.98 -1.74
C VAL A 406 4.44 -12.48 -0.37
N VAL A 407 3.85 -11.59 0.42
CA VAL A 407 3.18 -11.95 1.67
C VAL A 407 2.03 -12.88 1.32
N LEU A 408 2.20 -14.17 1.61
CA LEU A 408 1.13 -15.15 1.41
C LEU A 408 0.15 -15.03 2.56
N GLN A 409 -1.15 -14.95 2.23
CA GLN A 409 -2.20 -15.01 3.24
C GLN A 409 -2.06 -16.29 4.09
N PRO A 410 -2.13 -16.18 5.42
CA PRO A 410 -2.16 -17.35 6.29
C PRO A 410 -3.54 -17.99 6.24
N ARG A 411 -3.71 -18.92 5.30
CA ARG A 411 -4.75 -19.94 5.42
C ARG A 411 -4.37 -21.03 6.43
N SER A 412 -3.18 -20.98 7.03
CA SER A 412 -2.72 -21.95 8.02
C SER A 412 -3.23 -21.62 9.43
N MET A 413 -3.40 -22.64 10.27
CA MET A 413 -3.75 -22.42 11.68
C MET A 413 -2.66 -21.63 12.41
N LEU A 414 -1.39 -21.84 12.05
CA LEU A 414 -0.28 -21.09 12.63
C LEU A 414 -0.43 -19.58 12.39
N GLY A 415 -0.86 -19.14 11.21
CA GLY A 415 -1.00 -17.71 10.98
C GLY A 415 -2.19 -17.10 11.73
N LYS A 416 -3.32 -17.83 11.86
CA LYS A 416 -4.41 -17.41 12.76
C LYS A 416 -3.94 -17.29 14.21
N PHE A 417 -3.12 -18.23 14.67
CA PHE A 417 -2.51 -18.18 15.99
C PHE A 417 -1.56 -16.97 16.13
N ILE A 418 -0.69 -16.71 15.15
CA ILE A 418 0.20 -15.54 15.15
C ILE A 418 -0.61 -14.22 15.21
N GLN A 419 -1.76 -14.16 14.54
CA GLN A 419 -2.62 -12.98 14.53
C GLN A 419 -3.32 -12.72 15.86
N SER A 420 -3.71 -13.76 16.60
CA SER A 420 -4.33 -13.59 17.92
C SER A 420 -3.35 -13.14 19.01
N LEU A 421 -2.05 -13.13 18.72
CA LEU A 421 -1.03 -12.71 19.70
C LEU A 421 -0.79 -11.19 19.67
N PRO A 422 -0.46 -10.59 20.83
CA PRO A 422 0.07 -9.23 20.89
C PRO A 422 1.40 -9.15 20.16
N PHE A 423 1.76 -7.96 19.68
CA PHE A 423 2.91 -7.76 18.79
C PHE A 423 4.25 -8.31 19.32
N SER A 424 4.53 -8.19 20.62
CA SER A 424 5.77 -8.74 21.21
C SER A 424 5.82 -10.26 21.15
N ALA A 425 4.73 -10.94 21.54
CA ALA A 425 4.62 -12.40 21.43
C ALA A 425 4.60 -12.85 19.96
N ARG A 426 3.96 -12.07 19.09
CA ARG A 426 3.95 -12.30 17.64
C ARG A 426 5.36 -12.31 17.07
N LEU A 427 6.17 -11.28 17.36
CA LEU A 427 7.57 -11.25 16.92
C LEU A 427 8.34 -12.46 17.43
N TRP A 428 8.16 -12.81 18.72
CA TRP A 428 8.83 -13.97 19.29
C TRP A 428 8.46 -15.28 18.56
N VAL A 429 7.18 -15.50 18.24
CA VAL A 429 6.75 -16.68 17.46
C VAL A 429 7.32 -16.63 16.04
N LEU A 430 7.40 -15.47 15.40
CA LEU A 430 8.03 -15.33 14.07
C LEU A 430 9.52 -15.69 14.11
N LEU A 431 10.25 -15.25 15.14
CA LEU A 431 11.66 -15.63 15.36
C LEU A 431 11.81 -17.13 15.66
N LEU A 432 10.87 -17.71 16.40
CA LEU A 432 10.80 -19.15 16.67
C LEU A 432 10.63 -19.94 15.36
N VAL A 433 9.75 -19.50 14.45
CA VAL A 433 9.62 -20.10 13.11
C VAL A 433 10.96 -20.10 12.38
N SER A 434 11.67 -18.96 12.37
CA SER A 434 13.02 -18.86 11.77
C SER A 434 13.97 -19.91 12.31
N SER A 435 14.02 -19.97 13.63
CA SER A 435 15.00 -20.76 14.37
C SER A 435 14.74 -22.25 14.18
N LEU A 436 13.47 -22.67 14.25
CA LEU A 436 13.08 -24.06 14.04
C LEU A 436 13.30 -24.51 12.58
N ARG A 437 12.96 -23.67 11.59
CA ARG A 437 13.27 -23.96 10.19
C ARG A 437 14.76 -24.16 9.95
N LYS A 438 15.60 -23.28 10.51
CA LYS A 438 17.07 -23.39 10.40
C LYS A 438 17.59 -24.64 11.11
N LYS A 439 17.12 -24.91 12.33
CA LYS A 439 17.56 -26.05 13.15
C LYS A 439 17.18 -27.40 12.56
N PHE A 440 15.99 -27.52 11.98
CA PHE A 440 15.45 -28.77 11.46
C PHE A 440 15.50 -28.85 9.92
N ALA A 441 16.25 -27.97 9.27
CA ALA A 441 16.44 -27.98 7.83
C ALA A 441 16.96 -29.35 7.37
N GLY A 442 16.23 -30.00 6.45
CA GLY A 442 16.57 -31.32 5.92
C GLY A 442 16.10 -32.51 6.76
N PHE A 443 15.67 -32.30 8.01
CA PHE A 443 15.14 -33.37 8.88
C PHE A 443 13.61 -33.39 8.92
N LEU A 444 13.01 -32.21 9.03
CA LEU A 444 11.56 -32.04 9.05
C LEU A 444 11.10 -31.28 7.82
N SER A 445 9.94 -31.64 7.31
CA SER A 445 9.29 -30.88 6.25
C SER A 445 8.73 -29.56 6.78
N ASP A 446 8.63 -28.56 5.90
CA ASP A 446 7.99 -27.28 6.23
C ASP A 446 6.55 -27.48 6.76
N LYS A 447 5.83 -28.51 6.30
CA LYS A 447 4.47 -28.83 6.78
C LYS A 447 4.46 -29.33 8.22
N GLU A 448 5.48 -30.05 8.67
CA GLU A 448 5.59 -30.50 10.06
C GLU A 448 5.97 -29.35 10.99
N ILE A 449 6.85 -28.45 10.52
CA ILE A 449 7.28 -27.28 11.30
C ILE A 449 6.13 -26.27 11.43
N LEU A 450 5.48 -25.90 10.32
CA LEU A 450 4.51 -24.81 10.25
C LEU A 450 3.05 -25.27 10.41
N GLY A 451 2.79 -26.56 10.17
CA GLY A 451 1.45 -27.10 10.09
C GLY A 451 0.79 -26.87 8.73
N THR A 452 -0.52 -27.05 8.73
CA THR A 452 -1.40 -26.89 7.56
C THR A 452 -2.63 -26.04 7.93
N GLN A 453 -3.60 -25.93 7.04
CA GLN A 453 -4.88 -25.29 7.32
C GLN A 453 -5.70 -26.01 8.41
N HIS A 454 -5.47 -27.31 8.61
CA HIS A 454 -6.29 -28.15 9.50
C HIS A 454 -5.46 -28.92 10.54
N LYS A 455 -4.13 -28.75 10.57
CA LYS A 455 -3.24 -29.42 11.52
C LYS A 455 -2.16 -28.48 12.05
N GLU A 456 -1.97 -28.45 13.35
CA GLU A 456 -0.94 -27.64 14.00
C GLU A 456 0.45 -28.14 13.64
N GLY A 457 1.39 -27.20 13.49
CA GLY A 457 2.81 -27.49 13.36
C GLY A 457 3.51 -27.47 14.71
N ILE A 458 4.76 -27.93 14.72
CA ILE A 458 5.61 -27.94 15.93
C ILE A 458 5.78 -26.53 16.51
N VAL A 459 5.87 -25.50 15.66
CA VAL A 459 5.95 -24.10 16.10
C VAL A 459 4.75 -23.75 16.98
N GLN A 460 3.54 -24.02 16.49
CA GLN A 460 2.30 -23.65 17.18
C GLN A 460 2.17 -24.43 18.48
N MET A 461 2.41 -25.75 18.46
CA MET A 461 2.34 -26.59 19.67
C MET A 461 3.32 -26.10 20.75
N TYR A 462 4.57 -25.79 20.37
CA TYR A 462 5.58 -25.29 21.30
C TYR A 462 5.23 -23.90 21.85
N ALA A 463 4.82 -22.97 20.97
CA ALA A 463 4.44 -21.62 21.39
C ALA A 463 3.23 -21.65 22.35
N SER A 464 2.19 -22.43 22.04
CA SER A 464 1.00 -22.59 22.88
C SER A 464 1.29 -23.20 24.25
N SER A 465 2.34 -24.05 24.38
CA SER A 465 2.75 -24.58 25.69
C SER A 465 3.47 -23.57 26.59
N LEU A 466 4.00 -22.50 26.01
CA LEU A 466 4.79 -21.50 26.73
C LEU A 466 4.04 -20.19 26.96
N LEU A 467 3.12 -19.84 26.05
CA LEU A 467 2.34 -18.61 26.15
C LEU A 467 1.11 -18.83 27.05
N PRO A 468 0.88 -17.96 28.05
CA PRO A 468 -0.35 -18.02 28.85
C PRO A 468 -1.59 -17.89 27.97
N PRO A 469 -2.68 -18.63 28.25
CA PRO A 469 -3.94 -18.49 27.50
C PRO A 469 -4.49 -17.05 27.47
N SER A 470 -4.20 -16.26 28.51
CA SER A 470 -4.58 -14.84 28.61
C SER A 470 -3.91 -13.93 27.57
N MET A 471 -2.85 -14.40 26.89
CA MET A 471 -2.19 -13.64 25.81
C MET A 471 -2.87 -13.84 24.45
N ILE A 472 -3.77 -14.81 24.31
CA ILE A 472 -4.49 -15.07 23.07
C ILE A 472 -5.71 -14.14 23.02
N GLN A 473 -5.66 -13.15 22.13
CA GLN A 473 -6.76 -12.22 21.91
C GLN A 473 -7.79 -12.83 20.96
N THR A 474 -9.07 -12.71 21.31
CA THR A 474 -10.16 -13.07 20.40
C THR A 474 -10.19 -12.09 19.23
N GLU A 475 -10.38 -12.59 18.00
CA GLU A 475 -10.45 -11.78 16.77
C GLU A 475 -11.38 -10.56 16.97
N VAL A 476 -10.79 -9.36 16.98
CA VAL A 476 -11.54 -8.11 16.90
C VAL A 476 -11.87 -7.91 15.43
N CYS A 477 -13.14 -8.07 15.06
CA CYS A 477 -13.64 -7.88 13.70
C CYS A 477 -13.02 -6.61 13.06
N MET A 478 -12.60 -6.65 11.79
CA MET A 478 -12.07 -5.47 11.05
C MET A 478 -12.98 -4.24 11.17
N VAL A 479 -14.27 -4.53 11.28
CA VAL A 479 -15.38 -3.62 11.45
C VAL A 479 -15.15 -2.96 12.83
N LEU A 480 -14.99 -3.71 13.93
CA LEU A 480 -14.75 -3.19 15.30
C LEU A 480 -13.43 -2.40 15.44
N SER A 481 -12.38 -2.76 14.70
CA SER A 481 -11.09 -2.05 14.74
C SER A 481 -11.09 -0.72 13.95
N TRP A 482 -12.06 -0.50 13.04
CA TRP A 482 -12.45 0.82 12.52
C TRP A 482 -13.63 1.46 13.25
N GLY A 483 -14.22 0.75 14.22
CA GLY A 483 -15.48 1.12 14.86
C GLY A 483 -16.65 0.94 13.92
N PHE A 484 -17.01 -0.29 13.57
CA PHE A 484 -18.20 -0.69 12.81
C PHE A 484 -18.60 -2.10 13.33
N VAL A 485 -19.86 -2.47 13.41
CA VAL A 485 -20.27 -3.89 13.54
C VAL A 485 -21.39 -4.16 12.55
N GLY A 486 -21.35 -5.34 11.93
CA GLY A 486 -22.55 -6.05 11.48
C GLY A 486 -23.38 -5.35 10.41
N MET A 487 -23.08 -5.64 9.14
CA MET A 487 -24.09 -5.51 8.09
C MET A 487 -25.07 -6.69 8.21
N THR A 488 -26.26 -6.39 8.70
CA THR A 488 -27.48 -7.14 8.42
C THR A 488 -28.42 -6.28 7.62
#